data_AF-A0A2D5ZJI5-F1
#
_entry.id   AF-A0A2D5ZJI5-F1
#
_cell.length_a   1.000
_cell.length_b   1.000
_cell.length_c   1.000
_cell.angle_alpha   90.00
_cell.angle_beta   90.00
_cell.angle_gamma   90.00
#
_symmetry.space_group_name_H-M   'P 1'
#
loop_
_entity.id
_entity.type
_entity.pdbx_description
1 polymer ?
#
loop_
_entity_poly.entity_id
_entity_poly.type
_entity_poly.pdbx_seq_one_letter_code
_entity_poly.pdbx_strand_id
1 'polypeptide(L)'
;MSSKTRRRPRRWTARAQPAGIPSIVVLIALGAVALVGLYSAVGERLRPRTVLRGADVEIEGRPRLEIRNGCGEKGLAQEAKRRLIDIGFDVVHTGNADDFRYIRSIFIDLKGDLPKARELATAIGCPEVIQQLEPGPLADFAIVLGADHEDLKWQN
;
A
#
# COMPACT_ATOMS: atom_id res chain seq x y z
N MET A 1 -24.22 -14.41 97.07
CA MET A 1 -22.78 -14.18 96.78
C MET A 1 -22.34 -15.02 95.59
N SER A 2 -21.41 -14.49 94.78
CA SER A 2 -20.71 -15.13 93.64
C SER A 2 -21.53 -15.30 92.35
N SER A 3 -21.63 -14.31 91.47
CA SER A 3 -20.64 -13.83 90.48
C SER A 3 -20.26 -14.87 89.41
N LYS A 4 -20.58 -14.54 88.14
CA LYS A 4 -20.00 -14.99 86.86
C LYS A 4 -21.02 -14.69 85.74
N THR A 5 -20.74 -14.17 84.55
CA THR A 5 -19.62 -13.47 83.92
C THR A 5 -20.26 -12.87 82.65
N ARG A 6 -20.21 -11.55 82.43
CA ARG A 6 -20.75 -10.94 81.19
C ARG A 6 -19.94 -11.40 79.98
N ARG A 7 -20.56 -12.08 79.02
CA ARG A 7 -20.00 -12.32 77.68
C ARG A 7 -20.48 -11.22 76.73
N ARG A 8 -19.56 -10.38 76.25
CA ARG A 8 -19.80 -9.44 75.14
C ARG A 8 -19.61 -10.17 73.80
N PRO A 9 -20.52 -10.06 72.82
CA PRO A 9 -20.22 -10.51 71.47
C PRO A 9 -19.35 -9.49 70.73
N ARG A 10 -18.42 -10.03 69.95
CA ARG A 10 -17.35 -9.35 69.20
C ARG A 10 -17.94 -8.52 68.05
N ARG A 11 -17.46 -7.28 67.90
CA ARG A 11 -17.68 -6.44 66.73
C ARG A 11 -16.96 -7.05 65.52
N TRP A 12 -17.71 -7.47 64.51
CA TRP A 12 -17.19 -7.85 63.21
C TRP A 12 -17.00 -6.59 62.35
N THR A 13 -15.75 -6.18 62.13
CA THR A 13 -15.41 -5.23 61.06
C THR A 13 -15.17 -6.04 59.78
N ALA A 14 -16.22 -6.28 59.00
CA ALA A 14 -16.05 -6.76 57.63
C ALA A 14 -15.48 -5.60 56.81
N ARG A 15 -14.16 -5.56 56.67
CA ARG A 15 -13.49 -4.75 55.65
C ARG A 15 -13.71 -5.48 54.32
N ALA A 16 -14.73 -5.06 53.57
CA ALA A 16 -14.92 -5.50 52.20
C ALA A 16 -13.70 -5.06 51.37
N GLN A 17 -13.02 -6.03 50.75
CA GLN A 17 -11.94 -5.79 49.81
C GLN A 17 -12.52 -5.29 48.48
N PRO A 18 -11.90 -4.31 47.79
CA PRO A 18 -12.39 -3.87 46.50
C PRO A 18 -12.17 -4.95 45.43
N ALA A 19 -13.20 -5.18 44.63
CA ALA A 19 -13.24 -6.14 43.53
C ALA A 19 -12.12 -5.89 42.51
N GLY A 20 -11.09 -6.75 42.51
CA GLY A 20 -9.91 -6.68 41.64
C GLY A 20 -10.09 -7.24 40.22
N ILE A 21 -11.32 -7.31 39.71
CA ILE A 21 -11.63 -7.86 38.38
C ILE A 21 -11.52 -6.83 37.21
N PRO A 22 -11.74 -5.50 37.37
CA PRO A 22 -11.78 -4.61 36.21
C PRO A 22 -10.41 -4.42 35.55
N SER A 23 -9.31 -4.51 36.30
CA SER A 23 -7.96 -4.30 35.76
C SER A 23 -7.52 -5.42 34.82
N ILE A 24 -7.93 -6.67 35.08
CA ILE A 24 -7.55 -7.82 34.25
C ILE A 24 -8.24 -7.74 32.88
N VAL A 25 -9.52 -7.37 32.85
CA VAL A 25 -10.29 -7.25 31.60
C VAL A 25 -9.74 -6.14 30.71
N VAL A 26 -9.36 -5.00 31.31
CA VAL A 26 -8.75 -3.88 30.57
C VAL A 26 -7.38 -4.27 29.99
N LEU A 27 -6.55 -4.99 30.74
CA LEU A 27 -5.25 -5.45 30.24
C LEU A 27 -5.39 -6.46 29.10
N ILE A 28 -6.36 -7.37 29.17
CA ILE A 28 -6.66 -8.31 28.09
C ILE A 28 -7.13 -7.56 26.83
N ALA A 29 -8.02 -6.58 26.98
CA ALA A 29 -8.52 -5.79 25.86
C ALA A 29 -7.40 -4.97 25.19
N LEU A 30 -6.52 -4.34 25.97
CA LEU A 30 -5.36 -3.61 25.44
C LEU A 30 -4.37 -4.54 24.73
N GLY A 31 -4.14 -5.73 25.27
CA GLY A 31 -3.30 -6.75 24.63
C GLY A 31 -3.88 -7.21 23.29
N ALA A 32 -5.19 -7.42 23.20
CA ALA A 32 -5.87 -7.80 21.97
C ALA A 32 -5.77 -6.70 20.89
N VAL A 33 -5.95 -5.44 21.26
CA VAL A 33 -5.79 -4.30 20.34
C VAL A 33 -4.35 -4.17 19.84
N ALA A 34 -3.36 -4.30 20.74
CA ALA A 34 -1.95 -4.28 20.35
C ALA A 34 -1.58 -5.45 19.44
N LEU A 35 -2.14 -6.63 19.70
CA LEU A 35 -1.95 -7.82 18.88
C LEU A 35 -2.53 -7.63 17.48
N VAL A 36 -3.75 -7.11 17.36
CA VAL A 36 -4.38 -6.78 16.06
C VAL A 36 -3.56 -5.74 15.30
N GLY A 37 -3.11 -4.67 15.98
CA GLY A 37 -2.24 -3.66 15.39
C GLY A 37 -0.90 -4.24 14.90
N LEU A 38 -0.31 -5.14 15.68
CA LEU A 38 0.93 -5.83 15.31
C LEU A 38 0.71 -6.78 14.12
N TYR A 39 -0.38 -7.56 14.11
CA TYR A 39 -0.71 -8.42 12.97
C TYR A 39 -0.95 -7.61 11.69
N SER A 40 -1.62 -6.46 11.76
CA SER A 40 -1.79 -5.57 10.60
C SER A 40 -0.47 -4.98 10.13
N ALA A 41 0.37 -4.49 11.06
CA ALA A 41 1.68 -3.92 10.72
C ALA A 41 2.67 -4.98 10.17
N VAL A 42 2.61 -6.21 10.67
CA VAL A 42 3.39 -7.34 10.15
C VAL A 42 2.83 -7.81 8.81
N GLY A 43 1.51 -7.87 8.66
CA GLY A 43 0.85 -8.25 7.41
C GLY A 43 1.15 -7.30 6.25
N GLU A 44 1.26 -6.00 6.52
CA GLU A 44 1.66 -4.98 5.54
C GLU A 44 3.13 -5.12 5.12
N ARG A 45 4.00 -5.51 6.05
CA ARG A 45 5.44 -5.76 5.81
C ARG A 45 5.73 -7.11 5.16
N LEU A 46 4.82 -8.07 5.30
CA LEU A 46 5.00 -9.46 4.85
C LEU A 46 4.02 -9.85 3.75
N ARG A 47 3.31 -8.92 3.10
CA ARG A 47 2.50 -9.26 1.92
C ARG A 47 3.42 -9.95 0.89
N PRO A 48 3.33 -11.28 0.74
CA PRO A 48 4.14 -11.94 -0.26
C PRO A 48 3.62 -11.44 -1.60
N ARG A 49 4.52 -10.93 -2.44
CA ARG A 49 4.21 -10.70 -3.85
C ARG A 49 3.82 -12.09 -4.38
N THR A 50 2.53 -12.35 -4.55
CA THR A 50 2.04 -13.65 -5.02
C THR A 50 2.41 -13.77 -6.50
N VAL A 51 3.66 -14.12 -6.76
CA VAL A 51 4.16 -14.47 -8.10
C VAL A 51 3.73 -15.91 -8.35
N LEU A 52 2.52 -16.08 -8.88
CA LEU A 52 2.06 -17.35 -9.43
C LEU A 52 1.59 -17.14 -10.87
N ARG A 53 2.52 -16.81 -11.78
CA ARG A 53 2.44 -17.24 -13.19
C ARG A 53 3.77 -17.08 -13.94
N GLY A 54 4.46 -18.20 -14.11
CA GLY A 54 5.30 -18.59 -15.26
C GLY A 54 6.26 -17.59 -15.90
N ALA A 55 7.55 -17.78 -15.61
CA ALA A 55 8.65 -17.74 -16.58
C ALA A 55 9.05 -16.38 -17.23
N ASP A 56 9.03 -15.30 -16.46
CA ASP A 56 9.80 -14.11 -16.74
C ASP A 56 10.88 -13.98 -15.65
N VAL A 57 12.14 -14.00 -16.07
CA VAL A 57 13.25 -13.55 -15.24
C VAL A 57 12.98 -12.08 -14.95
N GLU A 58 12.37 -11.79 -13.79
CA GLU A 58 12.31 -10.43 -13.25
C GLU A 58 13.79 -10.01 -13.12
N ILE A 59 14.27 -9.12 -13.98
CA ILE A 59 15.60 -8.52 -13.81
C ILE A 59 15.49 -7.70 -12.54
N GLU A 60 15.80 -8.35 -11.42
CA GLU A 60 15.55 -7.84 -10.07
C GLU A 60 16.07 -6.41 -9.96
N GLY A 61 15.15 -5.44 -9.90
CA GLY A 61 15.46 -4.04 -9.63
C GLY A 61 14.84 -3.02 -10.58
N ARG A 62 14.47 -3.37 -11.82
CA ARG A 62 13.85 -2.38 -12.74
C ARG A 62 12.34 -2.27 -12.54
N PRO A 63 11.76 -1.06 -12.41
CA PRO A 63 10.31 -0.88 -12.35
C PRO A 63 9.64 -1.36 -13.65
N ARG A 64 8.68 -2.29 -13.53
CA ARG A 64 7.93 -2.80 -14.70
C ARG A 64 6.85 -1.81 -15.11
N LEU A 65 6.86 -1.39 -16.37
CA LEU A 65 6.00 -0.33 -16.88
C LEU A 65 5.23 -0.78 -18.12
N GLU A 66 3.93 -0.46 -18.14
CA GLU A 66 3.08 -0.50 -19.33
C GLU A 66 2.95 0.89 -19.93
N ILE A 67 2.94 1.00 -21.27
CA ILE A 67 2.75 2.27 -21.98
C ILE A 67 1.45 2.21 -22.78
N ARG A 68 0.57 3.19 -22.58
CA ARG A 68 -0.73 3.31 -23.23
C ARG A 68 -0.81 4.62 -24.02
N ASN A 69 -1.02 4.56 -25.34
CA ASN A 69 -1.23 5.74 -26.16
C ASN A 69 -2.64 6.30 -25.95
N GLY A 70 -2.74 7.50 -25.38
CA GLY A 70 -3.99 8.18 -25.08
C GLY A 70 -4.29 9.40 -25.95
N CYS A 71 -3.46 9.75 -26.92
CA CYS A 71 -3.68 10.91 -27.81
C CYS A 71 -3.85 10.53 -29.29
N GLY A 72 -3.65 9.25 -29.64
CA GLY A 72 -3.88 8.72 -30.99
C GLY A 72 -2.72 8.92 -31.96
N GLU A 73 -1.58 9.42 -31.49
CA GLU A 73 -0.40 9.60 -32.34
C GLU A 73 0.23 8.26 -32.74
N LYS A 74 0.42 8.05 -34.04
CA LYS A 74 0.85 6.76 -34.57
C LYS A 74 2.29 6.46 -34.15
N GLY A 75 2.48 5.35 -33.43
CA GLY A 75 3.81 4.87 -33.03
C GLY A 75 4.34 5.47 -31.73
N LEU A 76 3.60 6.41 -31.11
CA LEU A 76 4.01 7.09 -29.89
C LEU A 76 4.39 6.12 -28.76
N ALA A 77 3.57 5.11 -28.49
CA ALA A 77 3.88 4.13 -27.44
C ALA A 77 5.17 3.33 -27.70
N GLN A 78 5.54 3.09 -28.97
CA GLN A 78 6.78 2.41 -29.33
C GLN A 78 7.99 3.33 -29.24
N GLU A 79 7.82 4.60 -29.57
CA GLU A 79 8.87 5.60 -29.37
C GLU A 79 9.17 5.81 -27.90
N ALA A 80 8.11 6.02 -27.12
CA ALA A 80 8.12 6.06 -25.66
C ALA A 80 8.85 4.86 -25.04
N LYS A 81 8.57 3.65 -25.51
CA LYS A 81 9.23 2.43 -25.05
C LYS A 81 10.74 2.52 -25.15
N ARG A 82 11.28 2.98 -26.28
CA ARG A 82 12.74 3.09 -26.48
C ARG A 82 13.35 4.02 -25.43
N ARG A 83 12.75 5.20 -25.23
CA ARG A 83 13.21 6.21 -24.27
C ARG A 83 13.13 5.73 -22.81
N LEU A 84 12.05 5.06 -22.41
CA LEU A 84 11.90 4.59 -21.02
C LEU A 84 12.83 3.43 -20.68
N ILE A 85 13.16 2.57 -21.64
CA ILE A 85 14.15 1.52 -21.45
C ILE A 85 15.52 2.13 -21.12
N ASP A 86 15.91 3.19 -21.82
CA ASP A 86 17.17 3.90 -21.61
C ASP A 86 17.23 4.58 -20.22
N ILE A 87 16.08 5.02 -19.71
CA ILE A 87 15.92 5.60 -18.37
C ILE A 87 15.93 4.54 -17.26
N GLY A 88 15.82 3.25 -17.61
CA GLY A 88 15.93 2.14 -16.66
C GLY A 88 14.61 1.47 -16.28
N PHE A 89 13.52 1.76 -16.99
CA PHE A 89 12.27 1.00 -16.86
C PHE A 89 12.38 -0.34 -17.60
N ASP A 90 11.65 -1.34 -17.09
CA ASP A 90 11.37 -2.57 -17.82
C ASP A 90 10.00 -2.46 -18.48
N VAL A 91 9.97 -2.15 -19.79
CA VAL A 91 8.72 -1.95 -20.52
C VAL A 91 8.16 -3.30 -20.99
N VAL A 92 7.20 -3.82 -20.22
CA VAL A 92 6.60 -5.14 -20.44
C VAL A 92 5.50 -5.14 -21.48
N HIS A 93 4.82 -4.00 -21.68
CA HIS A 93 3.73 -3.89 -22.64
C HIS A 93 3.59 -2.47 -23.21
N THR A 94 3.11 -2.41 -24.46
CA THR A 94 2.78 -1.16 -25.17
C THR A 94 1.46 -1.36 -25.90
N GLY A 95 0.53 -0.41 -25.75
CA GLY A 95 -0.79 -0.47 -26.37
C GLY A 95 -1.44 0.90 -26.48
N ASN A 96 -2.76 0.89 -26.65
CA ASN A 96 -3.60 2.09 -26.61
C ASN A 96 -4.26 2.21 -25.23
N ALA A 97 -4.57 3.44 -24.82
CA ALA A 97 -5.50 3.67 -23.73
C ALA A 97 -6.93 3.32 -24.18
N ASP A 98 -7.87 3.44 -23.25
CA ASP A 98 -9.32 3.27 -23.49
C ASP A 98 -9.92 4.37 -24.38
N ASP A 99 -9.25 5.52 -24.51
CA ASP A 99 -9.62 6.61 -25.40
C ASP A 99 -8.37 7.34 -25.94
N PHE A 100 -8.55 8.18 -26.97
CA PHE A 100 -7.51 8.99 -27.61
C PHE A 100 -7.61 10.50 -27.31
N ARG A 101 -8.45 10.91 -26.35
CA ARG A 101 -8.68 12.31 -25.97
C ARG A 101 -7.94 12.74 -24.70
N TYR A 102 -6.94 11.96 -24.25
CA TYR A 102 -6.13 12.36 -23.11
C TYR A 102 -5.30 13.59 -23.46
N ILE A 103 -5.65 14.72 -22.83
CA ILE A 103 -4.89 15.97 -22.98
C ILE A 103 -3.59 15.88 -22.19
N ARG A 104 -3.64 15.20 -21.03
CA ARG A 104 -2.55 15.09 -20.06
C ARG A 104 -2.07 13.66 -19.93
N SER A 105 -0.77 13.50 -19.76
CA SER A 105 -0.13 12.23 -19.51
C SER A 105 -0.26 11.86 -18.03
N ILE A 106 -0.64 10.62 -17.76
CA ILE A 106 -0.98 10.15 -16.40
C ILE A 106 -0.13 8.93 -16.06
N PHE A 107 0.55 8.99 -14.92
CA PHE A 107 1.25 7.84 -14.34
C PHE A 107 0.32 7.11 -13.36
N ILE A 108 0.24 5.80 -13.48
CA ILE A 108 -0.73 4.96 -12.77
C ILE A 108 0.02 3.90 -11.96
N ASP A 109 -0.25 3.86 -10.66
CA ASP A 109 0.16 2.78 -9.77
C ASP A 109 -0.86 1.64 -9.81
N LEU A 110 -0.42 0.46 -10.30
CA LEU A 110 -1.26 -0.72 -10.45
C LEU A 110 -1.18 -1.68 -9.25
N LYS A 111 -0.19 -1.52 -8.36
CA LYS A 111 0.11 -2.46 -7.27
C LYS A 111 -0.07 -1.89 -5.87
N GLY A 112 -0.20 -0.58 -5.73
CA GLY A 112 -0.44 0.07 -4.44
C GLY A 112 0.78 0.79 -3.84
N ASP A 113 1.86 0.95 -4.61
CA ASP A 113 3.07 1.68 -4.20
C ASP A 113 3.08 3.13 -4.74
N LEU A 114 2.12 3.92 -4.27
CA LEU A 114 1.95 5.32 -4.68
C LEU A 114 3.19 6.20 -4.39
N PRO A 115 3.92 6.06 -3.26
CA PRO A 115 5.16 6.81 -3.04
C PRO A 115 6.19 6.58 -4.14
N LYS A 116 6.43 5.32 -4.52
CA LYS A 116 7.34 4.96 -5.60
C LYS A 116 6.83 5.45 -6.96
N ALA A 117 5.53 5.37 -7.21
CA ALA A 117 4.92 5.90 -8.44
C ALA A 117 5.18 7.40 -8.60
N ARG A 118 5.03 8.19 -7.52
CA ARG A 118 5.31 9.63 -7.53
C ARG A 118 6.79 9.94 -7.76
N GLU A 119 7.68 9.17 -7.15
CA GLU A 119 9.13 9.30 -7.36
C GLU A 119 9.49 9.10 -8.83
N LEU A 120 9.02 7.99 -9.42
CA LEU A 120 9.27 7.65 -10.82
C LEU A 120 8.63 8.65 -11.80
N ALA A 121 7.39 9.07 -11.53
CA ALA A 121 6.70 10.07 -12.34
C ALA A 121 7.44 11.42 -12.32
N THR A 122 7.97 11.83 -11.17
CA THR A 122 8.78 13.05 -11.02
C THR A 122 10.06 12.97 -11.87
N ALA A 123 10.71 11.80 -11.91
CA ALA A 123 11.92 11.58 -12.70
C ALA A 123 11.68 11.76 -14.20
N ILE A 124 10.52 11.31 -14.71
CA ILE A 124 10.14 11.46 -16.13
C ILE A 124 9.35 12.75 -16.42
N GLY A 125 9.12 13.60 -15.42
CA GLY A 125 8.40 14.86 -15.59
C GLY A 125 6.89 14.74 -15.77
N CYS A 126 6.28 13.63 -15.37
CA CYS A 126 4.83 13.44 -15.39
C CYS A 126 4.22 13.95 -14.06
N PRO A 127 3.42 15.03 -14.07
CA PRO A 127 2.89 15.62 -12.84
C PRO A 127 1.64 14.88 -12.31
N GLU A 128 0.90 14.21 -13.19
CA GLU A 128 -0.34 13.54 -12.82
C GLU A 128 -0.08 12.10 -12.46
N VAL A 129 -0.34 11.77 -11.19
CA VAL A 129 -0.13 10.42 -10.64
C VAL A 129 -1.41 9.97 -9.95
N ILE A 130 -1.92 8.82 -10.35
CA ILE A 130 -3.09 8.18 -9.75
C ILE A 130 -2.76 6.76 -9.30
N GLN A 131 -3.58 6.21 -8.41
CA GLN A 131 -3.54 4.79 -8.05
C GLN A 131 -4.81 4.11 -8.56
N GLN A 132 -4.64 3.04 -9.33
CA GLN A 132 -5.72 2.23 -9.84
C GLN A 132 -5.29 0.76 -9.80
N LEU A 133 -5.67 0.07 -8.72
CA LEU A 133 -5.27 -1.32 -8.50
C LEU A 133 -5.92 -2.23 -9.54
N GLU A 134 -5.09 -3.02 -10.21
CA GLU A 134 -5.54 -4.04 -11.15
C GLU A 134 -5.28 -5.44 -10.56
N PRO A 135 -6.18 -6.43 -10.76
CA PRO A 135 -5.96 -7.78 -10.27
C PRO A 135 -4.92 -8.51 -11.14
N GLY A 136 -3.77 -8.83 -10.55
CA GLY A 136 -2.68 -9.57 -11.23
C GLY A 136 -2.07 -8.81 -12.42
N PRO A 137 -1.63 -7.55 -12.24
CA PRO A 137 -1.14 -6.75 -13.35
C PRO A 137 0.22 -7.28 -13.82
N LEU A 138 0.42 -7.26 -15.13
CA LEU A 138 1.71 -7.62 -15.74
C LEU A 138 2.80 -6.59 -15.44
N ALA A 139 2.42 -5.33 -15.23
CA ALA A 139 3.32 -4.24 -14.87
C ALA A 139 3.13 -3.83 -13.40
N ASP A 140 4.11 -3.13 -12.84
CA ASP A 140 3.96 -2.45 -11.55
C ASP A 140 3.21 -1.12 -11.72
N PHE A 141 3.47 -0.45 -12.85
CA PHE A 141 2.95 0.87 -13.19
C PHE A 141 2.46 0.90 -14.64
N ALA A 142 1.61 1.86 -14.97
CA ALA A 142 1.30 2.23 -16.34
C ALA A 142 1.52 3.73 -16.57
N ILE A 143 1.83 4.12 -17.80
CA ILE A 143 1.78 5.52 -18.23
C ILE A 143 0.81 5.64 -19.41
N VAL A 144 -0.18 6.51 -19.26
CA VAL A 144 -1.04 6.96 -20.37
C VAL A 144 -0.40 8.21 -20.96
N LEU A 145 -0.12 8.19 -22.26
CA LEU A 145 0.49 9.31 -22.98
C LEU A 145 -0.60 10.21 -23.55
N GLY A 146 -0.66 11.43 -23.04
CA GLY A 146 -1.57 12.46 -23.51
C GLY A 146 -0.97 13.31 -24.64
N ALA A 147 -1.72 14.32 -25.07
CA ALA A 147 -1.24 15.29 -26.05
C ALA A 147 0.02 16.04 -25.58
N ASP A 148 0.18 16.22 -24.26
CA ASP A 148 1.34 16.83 -23.62
C ASP A 148 2.57 15.91 -23.49
N HIS A 149 2.61 14.76 -24.15
CA HIS A 149 3.73 13.82 -24.06
C HIS A 149 5.10 14.42 -24.44
N GLU A 150 5.10 15.54 -25.17
CA GLU A 150 6.29 16.31 -25.51
C GLU A 150 6.94 16.99 -24.30
N ASP A 151 6.15 17.34 -23.29
CA ASP A 151 6.61 18.04 -22.08
C ASP A 151 7.32 17.12 -21.08
N LEU A 152 7.29 15.80 -21.32
CA LEU A 152 7.93 14.81 -20.46
C LEU A 152 9.46 14.84 -20.62
N LYS A 153 10.20 14.60 -19.53
CA LYS A 153 11.67 14.78 -19.44
C LYS A 153 12.52 13.70 -20.13
N TRP A 154 11.89 12.70 -20.73
CA TRP A 154 12.52 11.59 -21.44
C TRP A 154 12.93 11.87 -22.90
N GLN A 155 12.76 13.11 -23.38
CA GLN A 155 13.04 13.49 -24.78
C GLN A 155 14.52 13.71 -25.10
N ASN A 156 15.40 13.67 -24.09
CA ASN A 156 16.77 14.17 -24.17
C ASN A 156 17.80 13.07 -24.40
#